data_AF-A0A2W4RI65-F1
#
_entry.id   AF-A0A2W4RI65-F1
#
_cell.length_a   1.000
_cell.length_b   1.000
_cell.length_c   1.000
_cell.angle_alpha   90.00
_cell.angle_beta   90.00
_cell.angle_gamma   90.00
#
_symmetry.space_group_name_H-M   'P 1'
#
loop_
_entity.id
_entity.type
_entity.pdbx_description
1 polymer ?
#
loop_
_entity_poly.entity_id
_entity_poly.type
_entity_poly.pdbx_seq_one_letter_code
_entity_poly.pdbx_strand_id
1 'polypeptide(L)'
;MHAPAHALPTLQLQPVGGRADSRLWNEFIHRYHYLGFQTLPGAQLRYWVSAGGHLVALLGFGAAAWQCAPRDRFIGWDHGQRQRNLHLVVNNARFLILPWVCSNNLASKILGLAVRQLPGDWQHRYGYRPLLLETFVEKDRFTGACYRAANWLHVGQTQGRGKLGPSGKQSVPIKDVWLYPLEKGFKNGLIR
;
A
#
# COMPACT_ATOMS: atom_id res chain seq x y z
N MET A 1 14.73 2.12 18.35
CA MET A 1 15.79 1.42 17.58
C MET A 1 16.42 2.43 16.63
N HIS A 2 17.72 2.66 16.75
CA HIS A 2 18.46 3.68 15.99
C HIS A 2 19.66 3.03 15.28
N ALA A 3 19.47 2.66 14.02
CA ALA A 3 20.52 2.13 13.16
C ALA A 3 20.07 2.25 11.69
N PRO A 4 20.98 2.41 10.71
CA PRO A 4 20.59 2.40 9.30
C PRO A 4 20.11 1.01 8.86
N ALA A 5 19.27 0.94 7.81
CA ALA A 5 18.60 -0.31 7.44
C ALA A 5 19.52 -1.47 7.01
N HIS A 6 20.76 -1.18 6.61
CA HIS A 6 21.76 -2.21 6.28
C HIS A 6 22.42 -2.82 7.53
N ALA A 7 22.43 -2.09 8.65
CA ALA A 7 22.93 -2.58 9.94
C ALA A 7 21.84 -3.26 10.77
N LEU A 8 20.57 -3.18 10.33
CA LEU A 8 19.49 -3.92 10.95
C LEU A 8 19.58 -5.41 10.58
N PRO A 9 19.20 -6.32 11.51
CA PRO A 9 18.99 -7.72 11.18
C PRO A 9 18.01 -7.90 10.01
N THR A 10 18.02 -9.08 9.41
CA THR A 10 17.11 -9.43 8.32
C THR A 10 15.66 -9.12 8.69
N LEU A 11 14.99 -8.35 7.83
CA LEU A 11 13.58 -8.01 8.00
C LEU A 11 12.72 -9.22 7.71
N GLN A 12 11.71 -9.44 8.53
CA GLN A 12 10.70 -10.48 8.34
C GLN A 12 9.33 -9.83 8.20
N LEU A 13 8.54 -10.34 7.25
CA LEU A 13 7.18 -9.88 7.00
C LEU A 13 6.23 -11.04 7.30
N GLN A 14 5.44 -10.89 8.37
CA GLN A 14 4.58 -11.96 8.89
C GLN A 14 3.11 -11.56 8.74
N PRO A 15 2.27 -12.38 8.08
CA PRO A 15 0.84 -12.13 8.01
C PRO A 15 0.22 -12.04 9.41
N VAL A 16 -0.66 -11.07 9.62
CA VAL A 16 -1.44 -10.94 10.86
C VAL A 16 -2.49 -12.05 10.88
N GLY A 17 -2.39 -12.95 11.86
CA GLY A 17 -3.29 -14.10 12.03
C GLY A 17 -4.12 -14.02 13.30
N GLY A 18 -5.33 -14.59 13.27
CA GLY A 18 -6.18 -14.69 14.46
C GLY A 18 -6.78 -13.37 14.98
N ARG A 19 -7.62 -13.49 16.01
CA ARG A 19 -8.42 -12.37 16.54
C ARG A 19 -7.59 -11.42 17.40
N ALA A 20 -6.67 -11.94 18.20
CA ALA A 20 -5.84 -11.16 19.12
C ALA A 20 -4.90 -10.23 18.33
N ASP A 21 -4.10 -10.77 17.42
CA ASP A 21 -3.18 -9.97 16.61
C ASP A 21 -3.93 -8.98 15.72
N SER A 22 -5.10 -9.36 15.20
CA SER A 22 -5.95 -8.43 14.45
C SER A 22 -6.35 -7.21 15.27
N ARG A 23 -6.71 -7.39 16.55
CA ARG A 23 -7.04 -6.27 17.45
C ARG A 23 -5.80 -5.44 17.76
N LEU A 24 -4.67 -6.09 18.05
CA LEU A 24 -3.42 -5.41 18.35
C LEU A 24 -2.93 -4.58 17.15
N TRP A 25 -3.01 -5.13 15.94
CA TRP A 25 -2.65 -4.42 14.71
C TRP A 25 -3.53 -3.18 14.52
N ASN A 26 -4.85 -3.32 14.73
CA ASN A 26 -5.78 -2.20 14.65
C ASN A 26 -5.43 -1.11 15.67
N GLU A 27 -5.03 -1.50 16.89
CA GLU A 27 -4.64 -0.57 17.95
C GLU A 27 -3.38 0.22 17.58
N PHE A 28 -2.34 -0.43 17.06
CA PHE A 28 -1.14 0.26 16.57
C PHE A 28 -1.47 1.25 15.45
N ILE A 29 -2.31 0.86 14.49
CA ILE A 29 -2.73 1.74 13.41
C ILE A 29 -3.57 2.91 13.95
N HIS A 30 -4.46 2.65 14.90
CA HIS A 30 -5.28 3.69 15.53
C HIS A 30 -4.42 4.74 16.23
N ARG A 31 -3.43 4.30 17.03
CA ARG A 31 -2.58 5.20 17.82
C ARG A 31 -1.54 5.96 17.01
N TYR A 32 -0.94 5.33 16.02
CA TYR A 32 0.31 5.84 15.42
C TYR A 32 0.23 6.14 13.93
N HIS A 33 -0.75 5.59 13.20
CA HIS A 33 -0.90 5.94 11.79
C HIS A 33 -1.66 7.26 11.66
N TYR A 34 -1.18 8.16 10.82
CA TYR A 34 -1.74 9.51 10.71
C TYR A 34 -3.20 9.60 10.23
N LEU A 35 -3.68 8.58 9.51
CA LEU A 35 -5.09 8.43 9.13
C LEU A 35 -5.96 7.74 10.18
N GLY A 36 -5.36 7.29 11.29
CA GLY A 36 -5.99 6.40 12.26
C GLY A 36 -6.45 5.07 11.67
N PHE A 37 -7.16 4.32 12.49
CA PHE A 37 -7.79 3.07 12.09
C PHE A 37 -9.10 3.34 11.34
N GLN A 38 -9.21 2.72 10.16
CA GLN A 38 -10.44 2.58 9.42
C GLN A 38 -10.49 1.14 8.91
N THR A 39 -11.67 0.53 8.94
CA THR A 39 -11.85 -0.84 8.45
C THR A 39 -11.44 -0.93 6.98
N LEU A 40 -10.60 -1.91 6.65
CA LEU A 40 -10.27 -2.26 5.27
C LEU A 40 -11.38 -3.19 4.75
N PRO A 41 -12.25 -2.74 3.81
CA PRO A 41 -13.34 -3.57 3.31
C PRO A 41 -12.84 -4.60 2.31
N GLY A 42 -13.52 -5.76 2.25
CA GLY A 42 -13.25 -6.79 1.25
C GLY A 42 -11.92 -7.52 1.43
N ALA A 43 -11.32 -7.92 0.31
CA ALA A 43 -10.03 -8.61 0.30
C ALA A 43 -8.93 -7.71 0.88
N GLN A 44 -8.23 -8.21 1.89
CA GLN A 44 -7.14 -7.53 2.56
C GLN A 44 -6.06 -8.50 3.06
N LEU A 45 -4.84 -8.00 3.19
CA LEU A 45 -3.76 -8.65 3.93
C LEU A 45 -3.09 -7.61 4.81
N ARG A 46 -2.74 -8.01 6.03
CA ARG A 46 -2.05 -7.17 7.00
C ARG A 46 -0.81 -7.88 7.46
N TYR A 47 0.23 -7.13 7.75
CA TYR A 47 1.53 -7.67 8.13
C TYR A 47 2.12 -6.96 9.34
N TRP A 48 2.79 -7.76 10.16
CA TRP A 48 3.83 -7.34 11.06
C TRP A 48 5.16 -7.32 10.31
N VAL A 49 5.98 -6.31 10.59
CA VAL A 49 7.37 -6.24 10.10
C VAL A 49 8.30 -6.24 11.31
N SER A 50 9.18 -7.23 11.39
CA SER A 50 10.16 -7.32 12.47
C SER A 50 11.60 -7.31 11.96
N ALA A 51 12.53 -6.85 12.80
CA ALA A 51 13.97 -6.89 12.58
C ALA A 51 14.62 -7.56 13.79
N GLY A 52 15.12 -8.79 13.62
CA GLY A 52 15.73 -9.55 14.72
C GLY A 52 14.76 -9.76 15.89
N GLY A 53 13.50 -10.11 15.60
CA GLY A 53 12.45 -10.32 16.60
C GLY A 53 11.76 -9.04 17.09
N HIS A 54 12.32 -7.85 16.86
CA HIS A 54 11.70 -6.60 17.28
C HIS A 54 10.71 -6.10 16.23
N LEU A 55 9.48 -5.77 16.64
CA LEU A 55 8.50 -5.14 15.76
C LEU A 55 8.97 -3.73 15.38
N VAL A 56 9.05 -3.45 14.09
CA VAL A 56 9.53 -2.16 13.56
C VAL A 56 8.49 -1.41 12.72
N ALA A 57 7.59 -2.13 12.05
CA ALA A 57 6.61 -1.53 11.17
C ALA A 57 5.38 -2.44 10.96
N LEU A 58 4.34 -1.85 10.40
CA LEU A 58 3.09 -2.51 10.04
C LEU A 58 2.71 -2.13 8.60
N LEU A 59 2.19 -3.10 7.85
CA LEU A 59 1.64 -2.90 6.52
C LEU A 59 0.19 -3.38 6.46
N GLY A 60 -0.63 -2.67 5.69
CA GLY A 60 -1.99 -3.08 5.33
C GLY A 60 -2.20 -2.91 3.84
N PHE A 61 -2.67 -3.97 3.21
CA PHE A 61 -3.04 -4.04 1.81
C PHE A 61 -4.52 -4.38 1.69
N GLY A 62 -5.20 -3.77 0.72
CA GLY A 62 -6.63 -3.96 0.51
C GLY A 62 -7.04 -3.72 -0.93
N ALA A 63 -8.33 -3.76 -1.18
CA ALA A 63 -8.89 -3.46 -2.50
C ALA A 63 -8.45 -2.07 -3.02
N ALA A 64 -8.24 -1.97 -4.33
CA ALA A 64 -7.93 -0.73 -5.00
C ALA A 64 -9.07 0.29 -4.94
N ALA A 65 -8.72 1.57 -5.08
CA ALA A 65 -9.66 2.66 -5.22
C ALA A 65 -10.51 2.45 -6.49
N TRP A 66 -11.84 2.54 -6.34
CA TRP A 66 -12.77 2.32 -7.46
C TRP A 66 -12.44 3.18 -8.69
N GLN A 67 -12.18 4.47 -8.48
CA GLN A 67 -11.79 5.40 -9.55
C GLN A 67 -10.47 6.07 -9.19
N CYS A 68 -9.53 6.01 -10.12
CA CYS A 68 -8.27 6.72 -10.01
C CYS A 68 -7.81 7.09 -11.43
N ALA A 69 -8.17 8.29 -11.88
CA ALA A 69 -7.89 8.71 -13.26
C ALA A 69 -6.39 8.65 -13.64
N PRO A 70 -5.43 9.02 -12.76
CA PRO A 70 -4.00 8.81 -13.04
C PRO A 70 -3.63 7.35 -13.33
N ARG A 71 -4.10 6.41 -12.49
CA ARG A 71 -3.87 4.98 -12.70
C ARG A 71 -4.55 4.48 -13.97
N ASP A 72 -5.82 4.81 -14.15
CA ASP A 72 -6.61 4.32 -15.28
C ASP A 72 -5.98 4.77 -16.61
N ARG A 73 -5.52 6.03 -16.71
CA ARG A 73 -4.76 6.54 -17.87
C ARG A 73 -3.41 5.84 -18.05
N PHE A 74 -2.68 5.58 -16.96
CA PHE A 74 -1.40 4.89 -17.03
C PHE A 74 -1.53 3.46 -17.56
N ILE A 75 -2.59 2.75 -17.14
CA ILE A 75 -2.89 1.39 -17.62
C ILE A 75 -3.45 1.44 -19.05
N GLY A 76 -4.25 2.46 -19.38
CA GLY A 76 -5.01 2.56 -20.63
C GLY A 76 -6.43 2.01 -20.50
N TRP A 77 -7.02 2.07 -19.30
CA TRP A 77 -8.35 1.52 -19.03
C TRP A 77 -9.49 2.43 -19.48
N ASP A 78 -10.47 1.81 -20.13
CA ASP A 78 -11.85 2.31 -20.16
C ASP A 78 -12.65 1.92 -18.90
N HIS A 79 -13.91 2.35 -18.82
CA HIS A 79 -14.79 2.04 -17.69
C HIS A 79 -15.03 0.53 -17.51
N GLY A 80 -15.27 -0.19 -18.60
CA GLY A 80 -15.60 -1.61 -18.58
C GLY A 80 -14.40 -2.48 -18.20
N GLN A 81 -13.23 -2.18 -18.75
CA GLN A 81 -11.96 -2.83 -18.38
C GLN A 81 -11.65 -2.62 -16.91
N ARG A 82 -11.78 -1.39 -16.39
CA ARG A 82 -11.61 -1.14 -14.96
C ARG A 82 -12.57 -1.99 -14.13
N GLN A 83 -13.86 -2.02 -14.46
CA GLN A 83 -14.83 -2.80 -13.70
C GLN A 83 -14.48 -4.29 -13.64
N ARG A 84 -13.98 -4.87 -14.74
CA ARG A 84 -13.57 -6.28 -14.80
C ARG A 84 -12.25 -6.54 -14.05
N ASN A 85 -11.27 -5.65 -14.19
CA ASN A 85 -9.88 -5.94 -13.84
C ASN A 85 -9.38 -5.24 -12.56
N LEU A 86 -10.20 -4.40 -11.91
CA LEU A 86 -9.80 -3.68 -10.69
C LEU A 86 -9.35 -4.63 -9.57
N HIS A 87 -9.92 -5.84 -9.49
CA HIS A 87 -9.56 -6.83 -8.47
C HIS A 87 -8.09 -7.27 -8.57
N LEU A 88 -7.43 -7.12 -9.73
CA LEU A 88 -6.02 -7.41 -9.94
C LEU A 88 -5.09 -6.28 -9.44
N VAL A 89 -5.65 -5.18 -8.95
CA VAL A 89 -4.92 -4.06 -8.35
C VAL A 89 -5.12 -4.07 -6.84
N VAL A 90 -4.02 -3.98 -6.09
CA VAL A 90 -4.04 -3.99 -4.63
C VAL A 90 -3.46 -2.69 -4.10
N ASN A 91 -4.18 -2.05 -3.17
CA ASN A 91 -3.78 -0.79 -2.56
C ASN A 91 -2.98 -1.04 -1.28
N ASN A 92 -1.79 -0.44 -1.16
CA ASN A 92 -1.09 -0.31 0.11
C ASN A 92 -1.76 0.76 0.99
N ALA A 93 -2.88 0.38 1.60
CA ALA A 93 -3.75 1.27 2.36
C ALA A 93 -3.15 1.74 3.70
N ARG A 94 -2.22 0.99 4.30
CA ARG A 94 -1.53 1.37 5.54
C ARG A 94 -0.05 1.05 5.45
N PHE A 95 0.77 2.03 5.79
CA PHE A 95 2.20 1.85 5.99
C PHE A 95 2.65 2.67 7.19
N LEU A 96 3.00 1.98 8.27
CA LEU A 96 3.40 2.57 9.53
C LEU A 96 4.78 2.05 9.91
N ILE A 97 5.78 2.92 9.96
CA ILE A 97 6.98 2.66 10.76
C ILE A 97 6.71 3.18 12.17
N LEU A 98 7.01 2.39 13.19
CA LEU A 98 6.69 2.76 14.57
C LEU A 98 7.46 4.03 14.98
N PRO A 99 6.85 4.95 15.77
CA PRO A 99 7.45 6.26 16.04
C PRO A 99 8.83 6.23 16.71
N TRP A 100 9.13 5.18 17.45
CA TRP A 100 10.42 4.96 18.13
C TRP A 100 11.47 4.23 17.26
N VAL A 101 11.17 4.02 15.98
CA VAL A 101 12.09 3.40 15.01
C VAL A 101 12.62 4.48 14.08
N CYS A 102 13.92 4.76 14.19
CA CYS A 102 14.60 5.71 13.33
C CYS A 102 15.69 4.96 12.56
N SER A 103 15.41 4.66 11.30
CA SER A 103 16.34 3.94 10.43
C SER A 103 16.25 4.46 9.01
N ASN A 104 17.37 5.01 8.52
CA ASN A 104 17.49 5.43 7.12
C ASN A 104 17.25 4.25 6.19
N ASN A 105 16.51 4.49 5.10
CA ASN A 105 16.18 3.50 4.06
C ASN A 105 15.36 2.29 4.52
N LEU A 106 14.85 2.27 5.76
CA LEU A 106 14.02 1.16 6.25
C LEU A 106 12.73 1.06 5.44
N ALA A 107 12.09 2.19 5.17
CA ALA A 107 10.81 2.23 4.47
C ALA A 107 10.89 1.58 3.08
N SER A 108 11.87 1.97 2.26
CA SER A 108 12.04 1.39 0.92
C SER A 108 12.45 -0.09 0.97
N LYS A 109 13.27 -0.49 1.94
CA LYS A 109 13.63 -1.91 2.16
C LYS A 109 12.40 -2.77 2.50
N ILE A 110 11.50 -2.26 3.36
CA ILE A 110 10.24 -2.93 3.71
C ILE A 110 9.32 -3.03 2.48
N LEU A 111 9.15 -1.94 1.73
CA LEU A 111 8.36 -1.95 0.50
C LEU A 111 8.90 -3.00 -0.49
N GLY A 112 10.22 -3.03 -0.70
CA GLY A 112 10.87 -4.03 -1.54
C GLY A 112 10.63 -5.47 -1.08
N LEU A 113 10.58 -5.72 0.23
CA LEU A 113 10.22 -7.04 0.77
C LEU A 113 8.75 -7.37 0.49
N ALA A 114 7.85 -6.42 0.74
CA ALA A 114 6.42 -6.60 0.55
C ALA A 114 6.05 -6.90 -0.90
N VAL A 115 6.63 -6.19 -1.89
CA VAL A 115 6.32 -6.45 -3.31
C VAL A 115 6.72 -7.84 -3.78
N ARG A 116 7.70 -8.49 -3.12
CA ARG A 116 8.11 -9.87 -3.43
C ARG A 116 7.19 -10.91 -2.81
N GLN A 117 6.73 -10.68 -1.58
CA GLN A 117 5.96 -11.66 -0.81
C GLN A 117 4.44 -11.56 -1.05
N LEU A 118 3.90 -10.34 -1.07
CA LEU A 118 2.46 -10.06 -1.15
C LEU A 118 1.74 -10.83 -2.28
N PRO A 119 2.26 -10.91 -3.53
CA PRO A 119 1.51 -11.57 -4.60
C PRO A 119 1.31 -13.07 -4.35
N GLY A 120 2.28 -13.74 -3.70
CA GLY A 120 2.16 -15.14 -3.30
C GLY A 120 1.12 -15.33 -2.19
N ASP A 121 1.20 -14.52 -1.15
CA ASP A 121 0.24 -14.57 -0.04
C ASP A 121 -1.19 -14.27 -0.50
N TRP A 122 -1.35 -13.30 -1.43
CA TRP A 122 -2.64 -12.92 -1.99
C TRP A 122 -3.25 -14.07 -2.80
N GLN A 123 -2.44 -14.70 -3.65
CA GLN A 123 -2.86 -15.88 -4.41
C GLN A 123 -3.23 -17.04 -3.50
N HIS A 124 -2.44 -17.32 -2.47
CA HIS A 124 -2.77 -18.36 -1.49
C HIS A 124 -4.09 -18.08 -0.77
N ARG A 125 -4.36 -16.81 -0.41
CA ARG A 125 -5.55 -16.44 0.35
C ARG A 125 -6.83 -16.32 -0.48
N TYR A 126 -6.72 -15.83 -1.71
CA TYR A 126 -7.86 -15.42 -2.54
C TYR A 126 -7.97 -16.14 -3.89
N GLY A 127 -7.00 -16.99 -4.25
CA GLY A 127 -7.03 -17.79 -5.47
C GLY A 127 -6.60 -17.07 -6.75
N TYR A 128 -6.18 -15.81 -6.66
CA TYR A 128 -5.67 -15.04 -7.80
C TYR A 128 -4.48 -14.17 -7.41
N ARG A 129 -3.62 -13.87 -8.39
CA ARG A 129 -2.40 -13.09 -8.18
C ARG A 129 -2.63 -11.64 -8.65
N PRO A 130 -2.35 -10.62 -7.82
CA PRO A 130 -2.43 -9.23 -8.26
C PRO A 130 -1.31 -8.91 -9.25
N LEU A 131 -1.58 -7.97 -10.16
CA LEU A 131 -0.66 -7.55 -11.23
C LEU A 131 -0.05 -6.18 -10.97
N LEU A 132 -0.68 -5.37 -10.12
CA LEU A 132 -0.29 -4.00 -9.85
C LEU A 132 -0.57 -3.64 -8.40
N LEU A 133 0.36 -2.91 -7.78
CA LEU A 133 0.09 -2.22 -6.53
C LEU A 133 -0.13 -0.73 -6.77
N GLU A 134 -0.97 -0.14 -5.94
CA GLU A 134 -1.17 1.29 -5.86
C GLU A 134 -1.01 1.79 -4.43
N THR A 135 -0.72 3.08 -4.27
CA THR A 135 -0.80 3.79 -2.99
C THR A 135 -1.06 5.27 -3.23
N PHE A 136 -1.47 5.96 -2.16
CA PHE A 136 -1.80 7.37 -2.19
C PHE A 136 -1.07 8.10 -1.07
N VAL A 137 -0.17 9.01 -1.44
CA VAL A 137 0.66 9.78 -0.51
C VAL A 137 0.14 11.19 -0.42
N GLU A 138 -0.22 11.66 0.77
CA GLU A 138 -0.68 13.04 0.97
C GLU A 138 0.45 14.04 0.68
N LYS A 139 0.27 14.86 -0.36
CA LYS A 139 1.33 15.66 -0.98
C LYS A 139 1.96 16.66 0.00
N ASP A 140 1.12 17.35 0.77
CA ASP A 140 1.58 18.42 1.66
C ASP A 140 2.17 17.88 2.97
N ARG A 141 2.04 16.57 3.22
CA ARG A 141 2.52 15.92 4.44
C ARG A 141 3.75 15.06 4.22
N PHE A 142 3.86 14.42 3.05
CA PHE A 142 4.93 13.46 2.76
C PHE A 142 5.44 13.63 1.34
N THR A 143 6.76 13.48 1.17
CA THR A 143 7.42 13.60 -0.14
C THR A 143 7.30 12.37 -1.04
N GLY A 144 6.80 11.24 -0.50
CA GLY A 144 6.78 9.96 -1.20
C GLY A 144 8.17 9.35 -1.48
N ALA A 145 9.24 9.88 -0.88
CA ALA A 145 10.62 9.48 -1.18
C ALA A 145 10.89 7.98 -1.01
N CYS A 146 10.25 7.32 -0.04
CA CYS A 146 10.40 5.88 0.17
C CYS A 146 9.82 5.04 -0.99
N TYR A 147 8.71 5.47 -1.59
CA TYR A 147 8.12 4.80 -2.74
C TYR A 147 9.00 4.98 -3.98
N ARG A 148 9.50 6.19 -4.23
CA ARG A 148 10.49 6.44 -5.29
C ARG A 148 11.75 5.59 -5.12
N ALA A 149 12.31 5.56 -3.91
CA ALA A 149 13.50 4.75 -3.61
C ALA A 149 13.24 3.23 -3.70
N ALA A 150 11.99 2.80 -3.60
CA ALA A 150 11.57 1.42 -3.83
C ALA A 150 11.15 1.14 -5.30
N ASN A 151 11.46 2.04 -6.23
CA ASN A 151 11.14 1.95 -7.66
C ASN A 151 9.64 1.95 -7.99
N TRP A 152 8.82 2.59 -7.15
CA TRP A 152 7.43 2.87 -7.51
C TRP A 152 7.36 4.02 -8.52
N LEU A 153 6.41 3.93 -9.43
CA LEU A 153 6.16 4.91 -10.49
C LEU A 153 5.18 5.96 -10.00
N HIS A 154 5.59 7.23 -9.99
CA HIS A 154 4.65 8.34 -9.81
C HIS A 154 3.88 8.57 -11.10
N VAL A 155 2.54 8.54 -11.05
CA VAL A 155 1.68 8.63 -12.24
C VAL A 155 0.74 9.83 -12.25
N GLY A 156 0.86 10.71 -11.25
CA GLY A 156 0.09 11.95 -11.14
C GLY A 156 -0.56 12.12 -9.78
N GLN A 157 -1.59 12.95 -9.73
CA GLN A 157 -2.24 13.39 -8.49
C GLN A 157 -3.75 13.16 -8.53
N THR A 158 -4.33 12.88 -7.36
CA THR A 158 -5.78 12.90 -7.17
C THR A 158 -6.31 14.33 -7.24
N GLN A 159 -7.60 14.51 -7.53
CA GLN A 159 -8.22 15.85 -7.55
C GLN A 159 -8.74 16.31 -6.18
N GLY A 160 -8.36 15.64 -5.08
CA GLY A 160 -8.84 15.99 -3.74
C GLY A 160 -10.35 15.81 -3.54
N ARG A 161 -10.99 14.91 -4.31
CA ARG A 161 -12.42 14.60 -4.21
C ARG A 161 -12.63 13.46 -3.24
N GLY A 162 -13.30 13.71 -2.11
CA GLY A 162 -13.69 12.67 -1.16
C GLY A 162 -14.80 11.79 -1.72
N LYS A 163 -14.90 10.55 -1.22
CA LYS A 163 -15.95 9.59 -1.62
C LYS A 163 -17.37 10.14 -1.42
N LEU A 164 -17.57 10.94 -0.37
CA LEU A 164 -18.86 11.57 -0.01
C LEU A 164 -18.82 13.10 -0.20
N GLY A 165 -17.83 13.61 -0.94
CA GLY A 165 -17.61 15.03 -1.11
C GLY A 165 -18.54 15.67 -2.14
N PRO A 166 -18.77 17.00 -2.05
CA PRO A 166 -19.51 17.74 -3.06
C PRO A 166 -18.87 17.61 -4.44
N SER A 167 -19.70 17.39 -5.47
CA SER A 167 -19.24 17.26 -6.85
C SER A 167 -18.47 18.51 -7.30
N GLY A 168 -17.36 18.31 -8.00
CA GLY A 168 -16.56 19.39 -8.57
C GLY A 168 -15.71 20.20 -7.58
N LYS A 169 -15.84 19.97 -6.26
CA LYS A 169 -15.08 20.70 -5.24
C LYS A 169 -14.08 19.80 -4.51
N GLN A 170 -12.91 20.37 -4.18
CA GLN A 170 -11.96 19.71 -3.31
C GLN A 170 -12.57 19.60 -1.90
N SER A 171 -12.50 18.41 -1.33
CA SER A 171 -13.06 18.07 -0.01
C SER A 171 -12.10 17.25 0.84
N VAL A 172 -11.01 16.75 0.25
CA VAL A 172 -9.93 16.04 0.95
C VAL A 172 -8.58 16.50 0.43
N PRO A 173 -7.48 16.28 1.17
CA PRO A 173 -6.13 16.57 0.71
C PRO A 173 -5.80 15.90 -0.62
N ILE A 174 -5.02 16.59 -1.45
CA ILE A 174 -4.50 16.04 -2.71
C ILE A 174 -3.41 15.01 -2.38
N LYS A 175 -3.50 13.86 -3.05
CA LYS A 175 -2.54 12.77 -2.91
C LYS A 175 -1.80 12.52 -4.22
N ASP A 176 -0.50 12.29 -4.12
CA ASP A 176 0.30 11.68 -5.18
C ASP A 176 -0.08 10.20 -5.32
N VAL A 177 -0.23 9.76 -6.57
CA VAL A 177 -0.56 8.38 -6.92
C VAL A 177 0.71 7.68 -7.35
N TRP A 178 1.04 6.59 -6.67
CA TRP A 178 2.20 5.76 -6.96
C TRP A 178 1.76 4.35 -7.31
N LEU A 179 2.39 3.76 -8.32
CA LEU A 179 2.10 2.42 -8.80
C LEU A 179 3.36 1.54 -8.79
N TYR A 180 3.19 0.24 -8.54
CA TYR A 180 4.26 -0.74 -8.65
C TYR A 180 3.80 -1.95 -9.48
N PRO A 181 4.32 -2.12 -10.71
CA PRO A 181 4.10 -3.33 -11.51
C PRO A 181 4.67 -4.58 -10.83
N LEU A 182 3.86 -5.63 -10.66
CA LEU A 182 4.30 -6.87 -10.01
C LEU A 182 4.90 -7.90 -10.99
N GLU A 183 4.64 -7.74 -12.28
CA GLU A 183 5.16 -8.62 -13.33
C GLU A 183 5.49 -7.85 -14.61
N LYS A 184 6.33 -8.46 -15.45
CA LYS A 184 6.56 -7.96 -16.82
C LYS A 184 5.29 -8.18 -17.63
N GLY A 185 4.89 -7.16 -18.38
CA GLY A 185 3.67 -7.26 -19.21
C GLY A 185 2.36 -7.14 -18.44
N PHE A 186 2.38 -6.72 -17.17
CA PHE A 186 1.18 -6.55 -16.32
C PHE A 186 0.02 -5.81 -17.02
N LYS A 187 0.31 -4.81 -17.87
CA LYS A 187 -0.71 -4.08 -18.63
C LYS A 187 -1.54 -5.01 -19.52
N ASN A 188 -0.90 -5.99 -20.17
CA ASN A 188 -1.62 -6.96 -21.02
C ASN A 188 -2.59 -7.81 -20.21
N GLY A 189 -2.21 -8.20 -18.98
CA GLY A 189 -3.10 -8.90 -18.06
C GLY A 189 -4.23 -8.01 -17.54
N LEU A 190 -3.98 -6.71 -17.38
CA LEU A 190 -4.97 -5.75 -16.89
C LEU A 190 -5.97 -5.28 -17.96
N ILE A 191 -5.67 -5.37 -19.25
CA ILE A 191 -6.58 -4.90 -20.33
C ILE A 191 -7.43 -6.01 -20.97
N ARG A 192 -7.15 -7.28 -20.67
CA ARG A 192 -7.95 -8.44 -21.09
C ARG A 192 -9.34 -8.38 -20.46
#